data_AF-A0A1G2VL43-F1
#
_entry.id   AF-A0A1G2VL43-F1
#
_cell.length_a   1.000
_cell.length_b   1.000
_cell.length_c   1.000
_cell.angle_alpha   90.00
_cell.angle_beta   90.00
_cell.angle_gamma   90.00
#
_symmetry.space_group_name_H-M   'P 1'
#
loop_
_entity.id
_entity.type
_entity.pdbx_description
1 polymer ?
#
loop_
_entity_poly.entity_id
_entity_poly.type
_entity_poly.pdbx_seq_one_letter_code
_entity_poly.pdbx_strand_id
1 'polypeptide(L)'
;MILGLIAVSVIAAGFLFLRYYPHRRAVLIEGVFDKAEKTTELFKNTRLITYWFDNYCRECMEKEKPNPLYGQCHQSIPSSAVQLVNSYQPQQGDPIRIVVWKNIFGKVIAYRIERTNFAEEFGPRQLEQEEQEWRAYEEARDRRKALDLGMIVSELRAKREEDNIRYAMERLGMSRGQVIAAGYHTLPNSRILDISRAKALSEKTGTTVTEEDVRREEKKFMDEVLVRSYDAPFCGWEADLTLRYHHDYEYAETGTVAKTEVGDTEWVLHHIKTCPVCFPKFNKMRERFLSSPRTQECLTDENIAEIVRTGMLGGKKELDWHGCLRCHVLFIRRQEEYLKVPSGPECFTQADLHGIHTTGEIPEDWRAHLAQCLRCQYASRRHRDMWLDRVAPQPDIPRFRLKNIRKNLKKTQ
;
A
#
# COMPACT_ATOMS: atom_id res chain seq x y z
N MET A 1 45.30 -25.81 -54.55
CA MET A 1 45.27 -25.48 -53.11
C MET A 1 45.08 -23.98 -52.84
N ILE A 2 45.79 -23.09 -53.53
CA ILE A 2 45.73 -21.63 -53.34
C ILE A 2 44.33 -21.03 -53.64
N LEU A 3 43.67 -21.46 -54.72
CA LEU A 3 42.31 -21.00 -55.08
C LEU A 3 41.24 -21.37 -54.04
N GLY A 4 41.39 -22.52 -53.35
CA GLY A 4 40.48 -22.95 -52.28
C GLY A 4 40.61 -22.11 -51.02
N LEU A 5 41.83 -21.71 -50.66
CA LEU A 5 42.10 -20.81 -49.53
C LEU A 5 41.55 -19.39 -49.77
N ILE A 6 41.65 -18.89 -50.99
CA ILE A 6 41.07 -17.58 -51.37
C ILE A 6 39.55 -17.63 -51.30
N ALA A 7 38.91 -18.67 -51.84
CA ALA A 7 37.46 -18.83 -51.77
C ALA A 7 36.94 -18.92 -50.33
N VAL A 8 37.59 -19.71 -49.47
CA VAL A 8 37.25 -19.80 -48.04
C VAL A 8 37.43 -18.46 -47.33
N SER A 9 38.50 -17.71 -47.66
CA SER A 9 38.75 -16.39 -47.05
C SER A 9 37.70 -15.36 -47.46
N VAL A 10 37.29 -15.35 -48.74
CA VAL A 10 36.23 -14.46 -49.24
C VAL A 10 34.87 -14.81 -48.64
N ILE A 11 34.55 -16.10 -48.51
CA ILE A 11 33.31 -16.55 -47.86
C ILE A 11 33.32 -16.20 -46.36
N ALA A 12 34.44 -16.40 -45.67
CA ALA A 12 34.60 -16.05 -44.25
C ALA A 12 34.50 -14.52 -44.03
N ALA A 13 35.13 -13.73 -44.90
CA ALA A 13 35.02 -12.27 -44.88
C ALA A 13 33.59 -11.80 -45.16
N GLY A 14 32.89 -12.43 -46.13
CA GLY A 14 31.48 -12.17 -46.42
C GLY A 14 30.57 -12.51 -45.24
N PHE A 15 30.79 -13.65 -44.58
CA PHE A 15 30.06 -14.03 -43.37
C PHE A 15 30.32 -13.08 -42.19
N LEU A 16 31.57 -12.65 -42.00
CA LEU A 16 31.93 -11.65 -41.00
C LEU A 16 31.23 -10.31 -41.32
N PHE A 17 31.24 -9.88 -42.57
CA PHE A 17 30.56 -8.67 -43.01
C PHE A 17 29.06 -8.77 -42.71
N LEU A 18 28.38 -9.85 -43.10
CA LEU A 18 26.96 -10.06 -42.83
C LEU A 18 26.63 -10.13 -41.32
N ARG A 19 27.57 -10.64 -40.50
CA ARG A 19 27.41 -10.70 -39.04
C ARG A 19 27.45 -9.33 -38.37
N TYR A 20 28.23 -8.38 -38.90
CA TYR A 20 28.45 -7.06 -38.30
C TYR A 20 27.80 -5.91 -39.07
N TYR A 21 27.24 -6.16 -40.25
CA TYR A 21 26.60 -5.13 -41.06
C TYR A 21 25.21 -4.75 -40.50
N PRO A 22 24.94 -3.45 -40.24
CA PRO A 22 23.62 -2.98 -39.82
C PRO A 22 22.62 -3.10 -40.96
N HIS A 23 21.68 -4.02 -40.85
CA HIS A 23 20.66 -4.25 -41.87
C HIS A 23 19.34 -3.53 -41.57
N ARG A 24 18.88 -3.57 -40.32
CA ARG A 24 17.57 -3.00 -39.93
C ARG A 24 17.68 -2.08 -38.72
N ARG A 25 17.06 -0.91 -38.82
CA ARG A 25 16.85 0.02 -37.71
C ARG A 25 15.49 -0.25 -37.06
N ALA A 26 15.41 -0.25 -35.73
CA ALA A 26 14.15 -0.40 -35.00
C ALA A 26 14.17 0.42 -33.71
N VAL A 27 13.01 0.93 -33.30
CA VAL A 27 12.81 1.41 -31.92
C VAL A 27 12.60 0.18 -31.05
N LEU A 28 13.45 0.03 -30.05
CA LEU A 28 13.44 -1.10 -29.16
C LEU A 28 12.42 -0.90 -28.02
N ILE A 29 12.37 0.33 -27.49
CA ILE A 29 11.43 0.78 -26.46
C ILE A 29 11.46 2.31 -26.41
N GLU A 30 10.34 2.91 -26.05
CA GLU A 30 10.20 4.35 -25.79
C GLU A 30 9.39 4.55 -24.51
N GLY A 31 9.88 5.42 -23.63
CA GLY A 31 9.24 5.67 -22.33
C GLY A 31 10.03 6.63 -21.47
N VAL A 32 9.66 6.71 -20.19
CA VAL A 32 10.38 7.49 -19.18
C VAL A 32 11.44 6.61 -18.54
N PHE A 33 12.71 7.02 -18.65
CA PHE A 33 13.82 6.26 -18.09
C PHE A 33 13.78 6.24 -16.56
N ASP A 34 14.00 5.07 -15.97
CA ASP A 34 14.15 4.91 -14.51
C ASP A 34 15.61 4.63 -14.13
N LYS A 35 16.15 3.52 -14.61
CA LYS A 35 17.53 3.08 -14.32
C LYS A 35 18.08 2.13 -15.38
N ALA A 36 19.39 1.95 -15.39
CA ALA A 36 20.07 0.95 -16.20
C ALA A 36 20.92 0.04 -15.33
N GLU A 37 20.86 -1.27 -15.56
CA GLU A 37 21.58 -2.27 -14.78
C GLU A 37 22.34 -3.23 -15.70
N LYS A 38 23.56 -3.60 -15.28
CA LYS A 38 24.31 -4.66 -15.96
C LYS A 38 23.86 -6.00 -15.38
N THR A 39 23.20 -6.80 -16.21
CA THR A 39 22.71 -8.13 -15.84
C THR A 39 23.45 -9.21 -16.62
N THR A 40 23.48 -10.42 -16.08
CA THR A 40 24.01 -11.60 -16.78
C THR A 40 22.87 -12.56 -16.98
N GLU A 41 22.60 -12.96 -18.22
CA GLU A 41 21.63 -14.01 -18.50
C GLU A 41 22.14 -15.35 -17.93
N LEU A 42 21.42 -15.90 -16.93
CA LEU A 42 21.79 -17.12 -16.19
C LEU A 42 22.09 -18.31 -17.11
N PHE A 43 21.41 -18.43 -18.25
CA PHE A 43 21.52 -19.60 -19.14
C PHE A 43 22.46 -19.42 -20.33
N LYS A 44 22.82 -18.20 -20.71
CA LYS A 44 23.61 -17.92 -21.92
C LYS A 44 24.96 -17.25 -21.63
N ASN A 45 25.28 -17.03 -20.35
CA ASN A 45 26.46 -16.30 -19.89
C ASN A 45 26.72 -15.00 -20.68
N THR A 46 25.63 -14.38 -21.14
CA THR A 46 25.68 -13.19 -21.99
C THR A 46 25.46 -12.00 -21.09
N ARG A 47 26.41 -11.06 -21.12
CA ARG A 47 26.29 -9.79 -20.40
C ARG A 47 25.32 -8.88 -21.15
N LEU A 48 24.34 -8.36 -20.42
CA LEU A 48 23.29 -7.48 -20.92
C LEU A 48 23.32 -6.16 -20.14
N ILE A 49 22.87 -5.10 -20.79
CA ILE A 49 22.49 -3.84 -20.17
C ILE A 49 20.98 -3.79 -20.24
N THR A 50 20.31 -3.86 -19.09
CA THR A 50 18.85 -3.79 -18.98
C THR A 50 18.46 -2.37 -18.64
N TYR A 51 17.67 -1.75 -19.51
CA TYR A 51 17.11 -0.43 -19.32
C TYR A 51 15.70 -0.57 -18.77
N TRP A 52 15.49 -0.02 -17.59
CA TRP A 52 14.21 0.02 -16.90
C TRP A 52 13.53 1.35 -17.17
N PHE A 53 12.22 1.28 -17.37
CA PHE A 53 11.36 2.41 -17.61
C PHE A 53 10.31 2.49 -16.51
N ASP A 54 9.77 3.69 -16.32
CA ASP A 54 8.59 3.90 -15.50
C ASP A 54 7.45 2.97 -15.99
N ASN A 55 6.44 2.72 -15.14
CA ASN A 55 5.57 1.53 -15.21
C ASN A 55 4.98 1.18 -16.61
N TYR A 56 4.90 2.15 -17.54
CA TYR A 56 4.42 1.99 -18.91
C TYR A 56 5.37 2.61 -19.96
N CYS A 57 5.62 1.87 -21.04
CA CYS A 57 6.24 2.37 -22.28
C CYS A 57 5.17 2.82 -23.30
N ARG A 58 5.58 3.42 -24.43
CA ARG A 58 4.67 3.83 -25.52
C ARG A 58 3.73 2.73 -25.98
N GLU A 59 4.27 1.53 -26.21
CA GLU A 59 3.45 0.40 -26.64
C GLU A 59 2.38 0.02 -25.60
N CYS A 60 2.70 0.08 -24.30
CA CYS A 60 1.72 -0.18 -23.26
C CYS A 60 0.66 0.93 -23.16
N MET A 61 1.07 2.19 -23.39
CA MET A 61 0.16 3.33 -23.40
C MET A 61 -0.82 3.27 -24.57
N GLU A 62 -0.35 2.93 -25.77
CA GLU A 62 -1.17 2.88 -26.99
C GLU A 62 -2.11 1.66 -27.04
N LYS A 63 -1.69 0.53 -26.46
CA LYS A 63 -2.49 -0.72 -26.48
C LYS A 63 -3.50 -0.81 -25.35
N GLU A 64 -3.51 0.12 -24.39
CA GLU A 64 -4.31 0.11 -23.16
C GLU A 64 -4.24 -1.20 -22.35
N LYS A 65 -3.24 -2.05 -22.63
CA LYS A 65 -3.05 -3.33 -21.96
C LYS A 65 -1.94 -3.19 -20.93
N PRO A 66 -2.22 -3.41 -19.63
CA PRO A 66 -1.15 -3.60 -18.67
C PRO A 66 -0.50 -4.93 -19.02
N ASN A 67 0.71 -4.91 -19.55
CA ASN A 67 1.52 -6.12 -19.54
C ASN A 67 3.00 -5.81 -19.33
N PRO A 68 3.38 -5.58 -18.07
CA PRO A 68 4.69 -6.02 -17.63
C PRO A 68 4.56 -6.96 -16.43
N LEU A 69 5.30 -8.07 -16.46
CA LEU A 69 5.70 -8.73 -15.22
C LEU A 69 6.19 -7.65 -14.23
N TYR A 70 5.65 -7.65 -13.01
CA TYR A 70 5.99 -6.68 -11.94
C TYR A 70 5.61 -5.22 -12.19
N GLY A 71 4.81 -4.91 -13.21
CA GLY A 71 4.34 -3.54 -13.45
C GLY A 71 5.43 -2.54 -13.86
N GLN A 72 6.54 -3.03 -14.45
CA GLN A 72 7.61 -2.19 -14.99
C GLN A 72 8.03 -2.64 -16.39
N CYS A 73 8.04 -1.71 -17.34
CA CYS A 73 8.58 -1.95 -18.67
C CYS A 73 10.11 -1.95 -18.62
N HIS A 74 10.74 -2.94 -19.25
CA HIS A 74 12.19 -3.00 -19.36
C HIS A 74 12.58 -3.61 -20.69
N GLN A 75 13.81 -3.32 -21.11
CA GLN A 75 14.36 -3.97 -22.30
C GLN A 75 15.88 -4.07 -22.24
N SER A 76 16.41 -5.17 -22.76
CA SER A 76 17.82 -5.52 -22.63
C SER A 76 18.58 -5.41 -23.95
N ILE A 77 19.81 -4.90 -23.87
CA ILE A 77 20.75 -4.79 -24.98
C ILE A 77 22.01 -5.59 -24.64
N PRO A 78 22.57 -6.39 -25.56
CA PRO A 78 23.85 -7.05 -25.33
C PRO A 78 24.94 -6.03 -25.01
N SER A 79 25.76 -6.29 -23.98
CA SER A 79 26.87 -5.39 -23.62
C SER A 79 27.96 -5.31 -24.71
N SER A 80 27.90 -6.21 -25.69
CA SER A 80 28.76 -6.21 -26.88
C SER A 80 28.27 -5.26 -27.99
N ALA A 81 27.05 -4.71 -27.88
CA ALA A 81 26.55 -3.75 -28.85
C ALA A 81 27.25 -2.39 -28.66
N VAL A 82 27.62 -1.77 -29.78
CA VAL A 82 28.32 -0.48 -29.78
C VAL A 82 27.32 0.66 -29.53
N GLN A 83 27.55 1.45 -28.50
CA GLN A 83 26.83 2.71 -28.31
C GLN A 83 27.38 3.76 -29.28
N LEU A 84 26.53 4.36 -30.10
CA LEU A 84 26.96 5.38 -31.07
C LEU A 84 27.42 6.67 -30.36
N VAL A 85 28.42 7.35 -30.91
CA VAL A 85 29.13 8.50 -30.29
C VAL A 85 28.20 9.65 -29.87
N ASN A 86 27.13 9.90 -30.63
CA ASN A 86 26.14 10.96 -30.33
C ASN A 86 24.92 10.43 -29.53
N SER A 87 25.10 9.35 -28.76
CA SER A 87 24.03 8.83 -27.90
C SER A 87 23.85 9.73 -26.69
N TYR A 88 22.60 10.07 -26.41
CA TYR A 88 22.23 10.73 -25.17
C TYR A 88 22.51 9.83 -23.97
N GLN A 89 22.90 10.43 -22.83
CA GLN A 89 23.07 9.74 -21.55
C GLN A 89 21.87 10.08 -20.67
N PRO A 90 20.93 9.14 -20.44
CA PRO A 90 19.69 9.45 -19.76
C PRO A 90 19.86 9.59 -18.25
N GLN A 91 19.14 10.54 -17.68
CA GLN A 91 18.92 10.71 -16.24
C GLN A 91 17.53 10.20 -15.86
N GLN A 92 17.35 9.79 -14.60
CA GLN A 92 16.05 9.30 -14.12
C GLN A 92 14.95 10.35 -14.36
N GLY A 93 13.87 9.93 -15.00
CA GLY A 93 12.77 10.80 -15.40
C GLY A 93 12.86 11.36 -16.83
N ASP A 94 13.95 11.12 -17.55
CA ASP A 94 14.08 11.57 -18.94
C ASP A 94 13.16 10.76 -19.88
N PRO A 95 12.37 11.43 -20.74
CA PRO A 95 11.67 10.76 -21.84
C PRO A 95 12.67 10.40 -22.95
N ILE A 96 12.84 9.10 -23.19
CA ILE A 96 13.80 8.59 -24.18
C ILE A 96 13.19 7.49 -25.05
N ARG A 97 13.81 7.29 -26.21
CA ARG A 97 13.68 6.06 -26.99
C ARG A 97 15.04 5.44 -27.22
N ILE A 98 15.07 4.12 -27.22
CA ILE A 98 16.26 3.36 -27.56
C ILE A 98 16.12 2.85 -28.98
N VAL A 99 16.98 3.33 -29.87
CA VAL A 99 17.05 2.94 -31.28
C VAL A 99 18.17 1.93 -31.44
N VAL A 100 17.86 0.77 -32.03
CA VAL A 100 18.84 -0.29 -32.29
C VAL A 100 19.04 -0.54 -33.77
N TRP A 101 20.26 -0.92 -34.11
CA TRP A 101 20.63 -1.48 -35.40
C TRP A 101 20.86 -2.98 -35.24
N LYS A 102 20.12 -3.75 -36.03
CA LYS A 102 20.18 -5.22 -36.05
C LYS A 102 20.87 -5.69 -37.33
N ASN A 103 21.66 -6.75 -37.21
CA ASN A 103 22.19 -7.46 -38.39
C ASN A 103 21.09 -8.30 -39.07
N ILE A 104 21.44 -9.00 -40.15
CA ILE A 104 20.50 -9.88 -40.88
C ILE A 104 19.92 -11.01 -40.02
N PHE A 105 20.60 -11.40 -38.95
CA PHE A 105 20.17 -12.42 -37.98
C PHE A 105 19.32 -11.86 -36.84
N GLY A 106 18.95 -10.57 -36.89
CA GLY A 106 18.16 -9.90 -35.86
C GLY A 106 18.94 -9.55 -34.59
N LYS A 107 20.26 -9.80 -34.53
CA LYS A 107 21.09 -9.46 -33.37
C LYS A 107 21.40 -7.97 -33.34
N VAL A 108 21.21 -7.34 -32.19
CA VAL A 108 21.58 -5.94 -31.96
C VAL A 108 23.11 -5.81 -31.98
N ILE A 109 23.61 -4.96 -32.88
CA ILE A 109 25.05 -4.70 -33.07
C ILE A 109 25.45 -3.29 -32.64
N ALA A 110 24.53 -2.33 -32.73
CA ALA A 110 24.73 -0.96 -32.28
C ALA A 110 23.41 -0.37 -31.78
N TYR A 111 23.50 0.66 -30.94
CA TYR A 111 22.33 1.36 -30.43
C TYR A 111 22.62 2.83 -30.15
N ARG A 112 21.55 3.62 -30.08
CA ARG A 112 21.56 5.03 -29.74
C ARG A 112 20.36 5.33 -28.86
N ILE A 113 20.58 6.09 -27.81
CA ILE A 113 19.52 6.66 -26.98
C ILE A 113 19.26 8.08 -27.48
N GLU A 114 17.99 8.38 -27.72
CA GLU A 114 17.52 9.69 -28.19
C GLU A 114 16.47 10.21 -27.21
N ARG A 115 16.48 11.52 -26.92
CA ARG A 115 15.37 12.17 -26.19
C ARG A 115 14.10 12.13 -27.04
N THR A 116 12.95 12.02 -26.39
CA THR A 116 11.64 12.07 -27.06
C THR A 116 10.70 13.01 -26.34
N ASN A 117 9.55 13.27 -26.97
CA ASN A 117 8.45 14.02 -26.38
C ASN A 117 7.41 13.14 -25.66
N PHE A 118 7.78 11.89 -25.35
CA PHE A 118 6.88 10.89 -24.76
C PHE A 118 6.19 11.42 -23.48
N ALA A 119 6.95 12.10 -22.62
CA ALA A 119 6.41 12.65 -21.38
C ALA A 119 5.40 13.78 -21.62
N GLU A 120 5.65 14.66 -22.60
CA GLU A 120 4.73 15.73 -22.94
C GLU A 120 3.47 15.21 -23.64
N GLU A 121 3.60 14.13 -24.42
CA GLU A 121 2.48 13.53 -25.15
C GLU A 121 1.48 12.82 -24.23
N PHE A 122 1.98 12.01 -23.28
CA PHE A 122 1.13 11.18 -22.42
C PHE A 122 0.92 11.76 -21.02
N GLY A 123 1.84 12.59 -20.52
CA GLY A 123 1.80 13.14 -19.15
C GLY A 123 0.52 13.93 -18.83
N PRO A 124 0.11 14.93 -19.64
CA PRO A 124 -1.09 15.71 -19.37
C PRO A 124 -2.36 14.87 -19.30
N ARG A 125 -2.57 13.97 -20.28
CA ARG A 125 -3.72 13.06 -20.29
C ARG A 125 -3.75 12.14 -19.07
N GLN A 126 -2.59 11.67 -18.62
CA GLN A 126 -2.51 10.86 -17.41
C GLN A 126 -2.79 11.64 -16.13
N LEU A 127 -2.38 12.90 -16.06
CA LEU A 127 -2.70 13.76 -14.91
C LEU A 127 -4.19 14.04 -14.85
N GLU A 128 -4.81 14.36 -15.98
CA GLU A 128 -6.25 14.55 -16.09
C GLU A 128 -7.02 13.26 -15.74
N GLN A 129 -6.60 12.11 -16.27
CA GLN A 129 -7.18 10.82 -15.93
C GLN A 129 -7.03 10.49 -14.44
N GLU A 130 -5.83 10.66 -13.86
CA GLU A 130 -5.61 10.44 -12.43
C GLU A 130 -6.51 11.35 -11.59
N GLU A 131 -6.65 12.62 -11.96
CA GLU A 131 -7.53 13.56 -11.26
C GLU A 131 -9.00 13.14 -11.33
N GLN A 132 -9.48 12.73 -12.50
CA GLN A 132 -10.83 12.20 -12.68
C GLN A 132 -11.07 10.93 -11.86
N GLU A 133 -10.11 9.99 -11.87
CA GLU A 133 -10.16 8.76 -11.08
C GLU A 133 -10.17 9.06 -9.57
N TRP A 134 -9.35 10.01 -9.09
CA TRP A 134 -9.36 10.44 -7.68
C TRP A 134 -10.68 11.10 -7.30
N ARG A 135 -11.23 11.98 -8.13
CA ARG A 135 -12.55 12.58 -7.89
C ARG A 135 -13.64 11.53 -7.78
N ALA A 136 -13.65 10.55 -8.70
CA ALA A 136 -14.60 9.44 -8.66
C ALA A 136 -14.42 8.57 -7.41
N TYR A 137 -13.18 8.28 -7.01
CA TYR A 137 -12.86 7.54 -5.80
C TYR A 137 -13.32 8.27 -4.53
N GLU A 138 -13.04 9.57 -4.43
CA GLU A 138 -13.47 10.41 -3.31
C GLU A 138 -15.00 10.51 -3.24
N GLU A 139 -15.67 10.68 -4.38
CA GLU A 139 -17.12 10.71 -4.44
C GLU A 139 -17.75 9.37 -3.99
N ALA A 140 -17.22 8.24 -4.47
CA ALA A 140 -17.67 6.92 -4.03
C ALA A 140 -17.42 6.70 -2.53
N ARG A 141 -16.26 7.12 -2.03
CA ARG A 141 -15.91 7.05 -0.60
C ARG A 141 -16.84 7.92 0.25
N ASP A 142 -17.20 9.11 -0.21
CA ASP A 142 -18.15 10.00 0.46
C ASP A 142 -19.55 9.39 0.49
N ARG A 143 -20.05 8.90 -0.65
CA ARG A 143 -21.34 8.21 -0.73
C ARG A 143 -21.39 7.02 0.23
N ARG A 144 -20.36 6.18 0.22
CA ARG A 144 -20.26 5.04 1.13
C ARG A 144 -20.29 5.48 2.60
N LYS A 145 -19.52 6.51 2.96
CA LYS A 145 -19.48 6.99 4.34
C LYS A 145 -20.78 7.69 4.77
N ALA A 146 -21.46 8.36 3.84
CA ALA A 146 -22.74 9.00 4.09
C ALA A 146 -23.83 7.95 4.36
N LEU A 147 -23.86 6.87 3.54
CA LEU A 147 -24.74 5.71 3.78
C LEU A 147 -24.45 5.02 5.12
N ASP A 148 -23.17 4.80 5.44
CA ASP A 148 -22.74 4.21 6.73
C ASP A 148 -23.22 5.03 7.95
N LEU A 149 -23.37 6.34 7.77
CA LEU A 149 -23.80 7.26 8.83
C LEU A 149 -25.28 7.66 8.73
N GLY A 150 -26.04 7.14 7.77
CA GLY A 150 -27.44 7.49 7.57
C GLY A 150 -27.69 8.97 7.24
N MET A 151 -26.77 9.62 6.52
CA MET A 151 -26.85 11.04 6.14
C MET A 151 -26.66 11.23 4.63
N ILE A 152 -27.00 12.41 4.11
CA ILE A 152 -26.72 12.76 2.71
C ILE A 152 -25.27 13.27 2.55
N VAL A 153 -24.73 13.16 1.33
CA VAL A 153 -23.31 13.52 1.05
C VAL A 153 -23.01 14.99 1.36
N SER A 154 -23.93 15.91 1.11
CA SER A 154 -23.75 17.34 1.42
C SER A 154 -23.63 17.59 2.92
N GLU A 155 -24.45 16.93 3.75
CA GLU A 155 -24.38 17.00 5.21
C GLU A 155 -23.04 16.44 5.72
N LEU A 156 -22.61 15.30 5.17
CA LEU A 156 -21.31 14.71 5.50
C LEU A 156 -20.16 15.68 5.21
N ARG A 157 -20.18 16.33 4.03
CA ARG A 157 -19.13 17.27 3.61
C ARG A 157 -19.11 18.51 4.49
N ALA A 158 -20.27 19.10 4.77
CA ALA A 158 -20.39 20.23 5.68
C ALA A 158 -19.89 19.89 7.09
N LYS A 159 -20.25 18.70 7.61
CA LYS A 159 -19.77 18.22 8.90
C LYS A 159 -18.24 18.06 8.93
N ARG A 160 -17.65 17.44 7.90
CA ARG A 160 -16.18 17.26 7.82
C ARG A 160 -15.45 18.60 7.72
N GLU A 161 -15.99 19.54 6.95
CA GLU A 161 -15.42 20.89 6.84
C GLU A 161 -15.44 21.59 8.20
N GLU A 162 -16.57 21.54 8.92
CA GLU A 162 -16.69 22.10 10.26
C GLU A 162 -15.75 21.41 11.27
N ASP A 163 -15.65 20.08 11.22
CA ASP A 163 -14.73 19.31 12.05
C ASP A 163 -13.27 19.69 11.77
N ASN A 164 -12.89 19.90 10.49
CA ASN A 164 -11.56 20.35 10.10
C ASN A 164 -11.27 21.80 10.54
N ILE A 165 -12.26 22.70 10.45
CA ILE A 165 -12.15 24.07 10.97
C ILE A 165 -11.86 24.03 12.47
N ARG A 166 -12.68 23.28 13.23
CA ARG A 166 -12.50 23.13 14.67
C ARG A 166 -11.12 22.54 15.00
N TYR A 167 -10.72 21.48 14.30
CA TYR A 167 -9.41 20.86 14.48
C TYR A 167 -8.26 21.86 14.22
N ALA A 168 -8.34 22.66 13.15
CA ALA A 168 -7.34 23.68 12.85
C ALA A 168 -7.31 24.79 13.90
N MET A 169 -8.47 25.25 14.37
CA MET A 169 -8.56 26.25 15.44
C MET A 169 -7.85 25.77 16.70
N GLU A 170 -8.20 24.56 17.16
CA GLU A 170 -7.62 23.93 18.36
C GLU A 170 -6.11 23.72 18.21
N ARG A 171 -5.65 23.22 17.06
CA ARG A 171 -4.24 22.86 16.85
C ARG A 171 -3.32 24.03 16.57
N LEU A 172 -3.82 25.10 15.95
CA LEU A 172 -3.03 26.26 15.57
C LEU A 172 -3.21 27.45 16.52
N GLY A 173 -4.19 27.39 17.42
CA GLY A 173 -4.55 28.48 18.32
C GLY A 173 -5.12 29.68 17.56
N MET A 174 -5.87 29.42 16.49
CA MET A 174 -6.41 30.43 15.59
C MET A 174 -7.92 30.56 15.75
N SER A 175 -8.46 31.76 15.50
CA SER A 175 -9.90 31.96 15.36
C SER A 175 -10.43 31.32 14.06
N ARG A 176 -11.74 31.06 14.00
CA ARG A 176 -12.41 30.55 12.80
C ARG A 176 -12.08 31.40 11.56
N GLY A 177 -12.19 32.72 11.68
CA GLY A 177 -11.93 33.65 10.57
C GLY A 177 -10.49 33.53 10.05
N GLN A 178 -9.51 33.35 10.94
CA GLN A 178 -8.11 33.15 10.55
C GLN A 178 -7.88 31.81 9.84
N VAL A 179 -8.50 30.72 10.34
CA VAL A 179 -8.43 29.39 9.70
C VAL A 179 -9.02 29.41 8.30
N ILE A 180 -10.15 30.08 8.11
CA ILE A 180 -10.81 30.21 6.80
C ILE A 180 -9.97 31.08 5.87
N ALA A 181 -9.53 32.26 6.33
CA ALA A 181 -8.73 33.18 5.53
C ALA A 181 -7.38 32.58 5.10
N ALA A 182 -6.76 31.76 5.94
CA ALA A 182 -5.52 31.05 5.63
C ALA A 182 -5.74 29.76 4.81
N GLY A 183 -6.99 29.38 4.53
CA GLY A 183 -7.32 28.18 3.76
C GLY A 183 -7.07 26.85 4.49
N TYR A 184 -6.81 26.85 5.81
CA TYR A 184 -6.44 25.63 6.53
C TYR A 184 -7.57 24.61 6.65
N HIS A 185 -8.83 25.04 6.53
CA HIS A 185 -10.01 24.16 6.54
C HIS A 185 -10.06 23.16 5.37
N THR A 186 -9.36 23.45 4.26
CA THR A 186 -9.29 22.56 3.09
C THR A 186 -8.10 21.60 3.15
N LEU A 187 -7.18 21.79 4.11
CA LEU A 187 -6.02 20.94 4.26
C LEU A 187 -6.38 19.63 5.00
N PRO A 188 -5.72 18.51 4.65
CA PRO A 188 -5.79 17.31 5.46
C PRO A 188 -5.29 17.55 6.90
N ASN A 189 -5.88 16.88 7.88
CA ASN A 189 -5.47 16.99 9.29
C ASN A 189 -3.99 16.71 9.53
N SER A 190 -3.37 15.83 8.73
CA SER A 190 -1.92 15.58 8.79
C SER A 190 -1.10 16.84 8.46
N ARG A 191 -1.51 17.63 7.46
CA ARG A 191 -0.85 18.89 7.12
C ARG A 191 -1.03 19.96 8.19
N ILE A 192 -2.23 20.05 8.78
CA ILE A 192 -2.49 20.94 9.92
C ILE A 192 -1.58 20.58 11.11
N LEU A 193 -1.42 19.28 11.37
CA LEU A 193 -0.52 18.78 12.41
C LEU A 193 0.94 19.13 12.13
N ASP A 194 1.41 18.98 10.88
CA ASP A 194 2.76 19.37 10.47
C ASP A 194 3.00 20.87 10.69
N ILE A 195 2.04 21.72 10.33
CA ILE A 195 2.12 23.18 10.54
C ILE A 195 2.17 23.50 12.05
N SER A 196 1.32 22.88 12.85
CA SER A 196 1.29 23.04 14.31
C SER A 196 2.65 22.67 14.93
N ARG A 197 3.22 21.54 14.50
CA ARG A 197 4.55 21.07 14.93
C ARG A 197 5.67 22.01 14.48
N ALA A 198 5.63 22.48 13.24
CA ALA A 198 6.61 23.44 12.72
C ALA A 198 6.62 24.71 13.57
N LYS A 199 5.44 25.22 13.93
CA LYS A 199 5.28 26.39 14.80
C LYS A 199 5.88 26.14 16.19
N ALA A 200 5.52 25.03 16.85
CA ALA A 200 6.06 24.69 18.16
C ALA A 200 7.58 24.48 18.16
N LEU A 201 8.11 23.86 17.10
CA LEU A 201 9.55 23.65 16.95
C LEU A 201 10.27 24.98 16.72
N SER A 202 9.69 25.88 15.91
CA SER A 202 10.25 27.20 15.64
C SER A 202 10.27 28.07 16.90
N GLU A 203 9.21 28.03 17.70
CA GLU A 203 9.14 28.69 19.02
C GLU A 203 10.21 28.15 19.98
N LYS A 204 10.49 26.84 19.92
CA LYS A 204 11.51 26.20 20.77
C LYS A 204 12.94 26.49 20.32
N THR A 205 13.21 26.52 19.02
CA THR A 205 14.57 26.68 18.49
C THR A 205 14.94 28.13 18.19
N GLY A 206 13.94 29.03 18.10
CA GLY A 206 14.14 30.43 17.70
C GLY A 206 14.56 30.60 16.24
N THR A 207 14.39 29.56 15.42
CA THR A 207 14.83 29.54 14.01
C THR A 207 13.68 29.13 13.08
N THR A 208 13.83 29.48 11.81
CA THR A 208 12.94 28.98 10.75
C THR A 208 13.07 27.46 10.63
N VAL A 209 11.95 26.76 10.72
CA VAL A 209 11.88 25.29 10.67
C VAL A 209 11.48 24.85 9.27
N THR A 210 12.19 23.87 8.71
CA THR A 210 11.86 23.27 7.41
C THR A 210 10.93 22.06 7.56
N GLU A 211 10.27 21.63 6.48
CA GLU A 211 9.46 20.40 6.48
C GLU A 211 10.29 19.16 6.84
N GLU A 212 11.58 19.14 6.49
CA GLU A 212 12.49 18.04 6.84
C GLU A 212 12.78 17.98 8.34
N ASP A 213 12.84 19.13 9.02
CA ASP A 213 13.04 19.19 10.46
C ASP A 213 11.82 18.62 11.20
N VAL A 214 10.61 18.95 10.75
CA VAL A 214 9.36 18.39 11.30
C VAL A 214 9.31 16.87 11.13
N ARG A 215 9.62 16.36 9.93
CA ARG A 215 9.63 14.90 9.67
C ARG A 215 10.66 14.17 10.51
N ARG A 216 11.82 14.78 10.77
CA ARG A 216 12.88 14.19 11.59
C ARG A 216 12.46 14.05 13.04
N GLU A 217 11.85 15.09 13.61
CA GLU A 217 11.30 15.05 14.97
C GLU A 217 10.13 14.07 15.09
N GLU A 218 9.26 13.98 14.07
CA GLU A 218 8.21 12.96 14.05
C GLU A 218 8.78 11.55 14.05
N LYS A 219 9.78 11.28 13.21
CA LYS A 219 10.44 9.98 13.19
C LYS A 219 11.02 9.64 14.55
N LYS A 220 11.70 10.59 15.20
CA LYS A 220 12.25 10.42 16.55
C LYS A 220 11.16 10.14 17.57
N PHE A 221 10.04 10.88 17.55
CA PHE A 221 8.91 10.64 18.44
C PHE A 221 8.29 9.25 18.22
N MET A 222 8.07 8.85 16.96
CA MET A 222 7.54 7.53 16.64
C MET A 222 8.49 6.42 17.06
N ASP A 223 9.80 6.59 16.86
CA ASP A 223 10.82 5.66 17.32
C ASP A 223 10.81 5.56 18.87
N GLU A 224 10.67 6.68 19.58
CA GLU A 224 10.55 6.70 21.05
C GLU A 224 9.25 6.07 21.55
N VAL A 225 8.11 6.34 20.91
CA VAL A 225 6.81 5.71 21.23
C VAL A 225 6.86 4.22 20.98
N LEU A 226 7.45 3.79 19.86
CA LEU A 226 7.65 2.38 19.55
C LEU A 226 8.53 1.72 20.62
N VAL A 227 9.68 2.31 20.97
CA VAL A 227 10.56 1.81 22.03
C VAL A 227 9.84 1.71 23.37
N ARG A 228 9.09 2.74 23.78
CA ARG A 228 8.31 2.72 25.03
C ARG A 228 7.19 1.68 25.01
N SER A 229 6.48 1.53 23.89
CA SER A 229 5.45 0.50 23.75
C SER A 229 6.03 -0.91 23.91
N TYR A 230 7.32 -1.11 23.66
CA TYR A 230 7.98 -2.40 23.90
C TYR A 230 8.31 -2.68 25.36
N ASP A 231 8.38 -1.65 26.21
CA ASP A 231 8.86 -1.73 27.60
C ASP A 231 7.79 -1.36 28.65
N ALA A 232 6.64 -0.81 28.24
CA ALA A 232 5.52 -0.50 29.13
C ALA A 232 4.64 -1.74 29.47
N PRO A 233 3.94 -1.73 30.63
CA PRO A 233 2.85 -2.66 30.90
C PRO A 233 1.72 -2.42 29.89
N PHE A 234 1.46 -3.42 29.05
CA PHE A 234 0.56 -3.32 27.90
C PHE A 234 -0.89 -3.06 28.33
N CYS A 235 -1.49 -2.01 27.81
CA CYS A 235 -2.94 -1.84 27.72
C CYS A 235 -3.42 -2.22 26.31
N GLY A 236 -4.58 -2.86 26.17
CA GLY A 236 -5.03 -3.54 24.95
C GLY A 236 -4.94 -2.76 23.62
N TRP A 237 -5.00 -1.42 23.64
CA TRP A 237 -4.83 -0.61 22.42
C TRP A 237 -3.40 -0.64 21.84
N GLU A 238 -2.38 -0.90 22.65
CA GLU A 238 -0.99 -1.04 22.19
C GLU A 238 -0.74 -2.40 21.51
N ALA A 239 -1.55 -3.43 21.86
CA ALA A 239 -1.54 -4.74 21.20
C ALA A 239 -2.01 -4.63 19.76
N ASP A 240 -3.07 -3.88 19.50
CA ASP A 240 -3.60 -3.67 18.15
C ASP A 240 -2.65 -2.86 17.25
N LEU A 241 -1.80 -2.00 17.84
CA LEU A 241 -0.73 -1.28 17.10
C LEU A 241 0.44 -2.19 16.72
N THR A 242 0.67 -3.24 17.52
CA THR A 242 1.80 -4.17 17.41
C THR A 242 1.46 -5.42 16.60
N LEU A 243 0.23 -5.94 16.76
CA LEU A 243 -0.37 -7.11 16.15
C LEU A 243 -1.52 -6.62 15.24
N ARG A 244 -1.20 -6.40 13.97
CA ARG A 244 -2.16 -5.78 13.02
C ARG A 244 -3.05 -6.80 12.35
N TYR A 245 -2.63 -8.06 12.34
CA TYR A 245 -3.27 -9.11 11.58
C TYR A 245 -3.46 -10.38 12.40
N HIS A 246 -4.49 -11.17 12.06
CA HIS A 246 -4.83 -12.41 12.76
C HIS A 246 -3.64 -13.39 12.87
N HIS A 247 -2.76 -13.43 11.86
CA HIS A 247 -1.56 -14.27 11.88
C HIS A 247 -0.51 -13.84 12.93
N ASP A 248 -0.50 -12.57 13.34
CA ASP A 248 0.40 -12.08 14.39
C ASP A 248 0.03 -12.69 15.75
N TYR A 249 -1.27 -12.80 16.02
CA TYR A 249 -1.83 -13.45 17.21
C TYR A 249 -1.60 -14.97 17.21
N GLU A 250 -1.73 -15.61 16.05
CA GLU A 250 -1.45 -17.03 15.91
C GLU A 250 0.04 -17.36 16.16
N TYR A 251 0.94 -16.52 15.65
CA TYR A 251 2.37 -16.66 15.89
C TYR A 251 2.72 -16.46 17.36
N ALA A 252 2.09 -15.48 18.03
CA ALA A 252 2.24 -15.25 19.46
C ALA A 252 2.02 -16.54 20.27
N GLU A 253 0.89 -17.20 20.02
CA GLU A 253 0.46 -18.38 20.77
C GLU A 253 1.22 -19.63 20.35
N THR A 254 1.28 -19.92 19.05
CA THR A 254 1.73 -21.22 18.53
C THR A 254 3.19 -21.23 18.08
N GLY A 255 3.73 -20.07 17.67
CA GLY A 255 5.06 -19.94 17.06
C GLY A 255 5.06 -20.24 15.56
N THR A 256 3.86 -20.42 15.00
CA THR A 256 3.59 -20.73 13.60
C THR A 256 2.38 -19.93 13.10
N VAL A 257 2.10 -19.98 11.80
CA VAL A 257 0.89 -19.41 11.19
C VAL A 257 0.30 -20.48 10.26
N ALA A 258 -0.96 -20.85 10.46
CA ALA A 258 -1.67 -21.82 9.64
C ALA A 258 -1.92 -21.25 8.25
N LYS A 259 -1.88 -22.12 7.22
CA LYS A 259 -2.12 -21.73 5.82
C LYS A 259 -3.47 -21.02 5.67
N THR A 260 -3.45 -19.75 5.26
CA THR A 260 -4.64 -19.02 4.86
C THR A 260 -4.94 -19.29 3.39
N GLU A 261 -6.22 -19.32 3.01
CA GLU A 261 -6.67 -19.47 1.61
C GLU A 261 -6.10 -18.39 0.68
N VAL A 262 -5.70 -17.24 1.25
CA VAL A 262 -5.00 -16.15 0.56
C VAL A 262 -3.48 -16.38 0.60
N GLY A 263 -3.02 -17.43 -0.07
CA GLY A 263 -1.74 -17.50 -0.82
C GLY A 263 -0.36 -17.17 -0.23
N ASP A 264 -0.16 -16.66 1.00
CA ASP A 264 1.16 -16.11 1.37
C ASP A 264 1.64 -16.37 2.81
N THR A 265 1.15 -17.41 3.48
CA THR A 265 1.61 -17.76 4.85
C THR A 265 3.07 -18.15 4.95
N GLU A 266 3.63 -18.71 3.88
CA GLU A 266 5.06 -19.04 3.81
C GLU A 266 5.90 -17.76 3.69
N TRP A 267 5.42 -16.76 2.95
CA TRP A 267 6.04 -15.44 2.88
C TRP A 267 5.96 -14.70 4.20
N VAL A 268 4.81 -14.69 4.87
CA VAL A 268 4.65 -14.03 6.19
C VAL A 268 5.58 -14.65 7.23
N LEU A 269 5.62 -15.98 7.33
CA LEU A 269 6.53 -16.68 8.23
C LEU A 269 7.99 -16.47 7.87
N HIS A 270 8.33 -16.48 6.58
CA HIS A 270 9.67 -16.19 6.11
C HIS A 270 10.06 -14.76 6.48
N HIS A 271 9.22 -13.77 6.18
CA HIS A 271 9.45 -12.37 6.51
C HIS A 271 9.60 -12.14 8.01
N ILE A 272 8.72 -12.71 8.85
CA ILE A 272 8.83 -12.64 10.31
C ILE A 272 10.17 -13.22 10.77
N LYS A 273 10.63 -14.33 10.19
CA LYS A 273 11.88 -15.01 10.58
C LYS A 273 13.15 -14.38 10.03
N THR A 274 13.11 -13.73 8.87
CA THR A 274 14.29 -13.22 8.18
C THR A 274 14.44 -11.71 8.22
N CYS A 275 13.36 -10.97 8.53
CA CYS A 275 13.43 -9.53 8.66
C CYS A 275 14.11 -9.14 9.99
N PRO A 276 15.25 -8.42 9.96
CA PRO A 276 15.98 -8.05 11.17
C PRO A 276 15.22 -7.08 12.08
N VAL A 277 14.16 -6.44 11.56
CA VAL A 277 13.29 -5.53 12.32
C VAL A 277 12.08 -6.27 12.90
N CYS A 278 11.45 -7.15 12.12
CA CYS A 278 10.24 -7.85 12.55
C CYS A 278 10.57 -9.02 13.49
N PHE A 279 11.63 -9.78 13.24
CA PHE A 279 11.94 -10.99 14.01
C PHE A 279 12.11 -10.75 15.52
N PRO A 280 12.92 -9.77 15.98
CA PRO A 280 13.08 -9.52 17.41
C PRO A 280 11.76 -9.08 18.07
N LYS A 281 10.93 -8.33 17.33
CA LYS A 281 9.62 -7.85 17.78
C LYS A 281 8.64 -8.99 18.05
N PHE A 282 8.50 -9.90 17.09
CA PHE A 282 7.59 -11.04 17.19
C PHE A 282 8.06 -12.06 18.25
N ASN A 283 9.37 -12.28 18.37
CA ASN A 283 9.91 -13.17 19.41
C ASN A 283 9.75 -12.60 20.82
N LYS A 284 10.09 -11.32 21.05
CA LYS A 284 9.88 -10.66 22.36
C LYS A 284 8.40 -10.75 22.78
N MET A 285 7.48 -10.61 21.82
CA MET A 285 6.05 -10.73 22.06
C MET A 285 5.63 -12.17 22.41
N ARG A 286 6.13 -13.17 21.68
CA ARG A 286 5.91 -14.59 21.99
C ARG A 286 6.49 -14.97 23.36
N GLU A 287 7.70 -14.55 23.67
CA GLU A 287 8.32 -14.76 24.99
C GLU A 287 7.47 -14.15 26.12
N ARG A 288 6.91 -12.95 25.91
CA ARG A 288 5.97 -12.31 26.85
C ARG A 288 4.65 -13.09 26.97
N PHE A 289 4.08 -13.58 25.88
CA PHE A 289 2.90 -14.44 25.92
C PHE A 289 3.15 -15.72 26.72
N LEU A 290 4.30 -16.37 26.48
CA LEU A 290 4.70 -17.61 27.16
C LEU A 290 5.03 -17.39 28.65
N SER A 291 5.62 -16.25 28.99
CA SER A 291 5.98 -15.88 30.37
C SER A 291 4.83 -15.26 31.16
N SER A 292 3.76 -14.81 30.50
CA SER A 292 2.54 -14.36 31.17
C SER A 292 1.94 -15.50 32.01
N PRO A 293 1.84 -15.36 33.34
CA PRO A 293 1.39 -16.42 34.22
C PRO A 293 0.00 -16.91 33.83
N ARG A 294 -0.18 -18.24 33.73
CA ARG A 294 -1.51 -18.85 33.55
C ARG A 294 -2.20 -18.91 34.90
N THR A 295 -2.78 -17.80 35.34
CA THR A 295 -3.54 -17.75 36.60
C THR A 295 -4.97 -18.23 36.37
N GLN A 296 -5.70 -18.54 37.45
CA GLN A 296 -7.15 -18.76 37.43
C GLN A 296 -7.96 -17.53 37.01
N GLU A 297 -7.29 -16.40 36.70
CA GLU A 297 -7.87 -15.13 36.27
C GLU A 297 -7.69 -14.88 34.78
N CYS A 298 -7.05 -15.78 34.03
CA CYS A 298 -7.01 -15.69 32.56
C CYS A 298 -8.31 -16.21 31.93
N LEU A 299 -8.70 -15.63 30.78
CA LEU A 299 -9.87 -16.09 30.01
C LEU A 299 -9.77 -17.59 29.69
N THR A 300 -10.80 -18.34 30.06
CA THR A 300 -11.03 -19.71 29.59
C THR A 300 -11.80 -19.72 28.26
N ASP A 301 -11.90 -20.89 27.63
CA ASP A 301 -12.72 -21.08 26.43
C ASP A 301 -14.20 -20.76 26.68
N GLU A 302 -14.70 -21.11 27.86
CA GLU A 302 -16.06 -20.77 28.29
C GLU A 302 -16.24 -19.25 28.44
N ASN A 303 -15.24 -18.55 29.00
CA ASN A 303 -15.27 -17.09 29.12
C ASN A 303 -15.28 -16.42 27.74
N ILE A 304 -14.49 -16.91 26.79
CA ILE A 304 -14.46 -16.36 25.43
C ILE A 304 -15.81 -16.62 24.74
N ALA A 305 -16.35 -17.83 24.85
CA ALA A 305 -17.66 -18.17 24.29
C ALA A 305 -18.79 -17.33 24.89
N GLU A 306 -18.70 -17.00 26.18
CA GLU A 306 -19.61 -16.08 26.86
C GLU A 306 -19.47 -14.66 26.28
N ILE A 307 -18.27 -14.07 26.28
CA ILE A 307 -18.02 -12.73 25.73
C ILE A 307 -18.53 -12.60 24.29
N VAL A 308 -18.31 -13.60 23.43
CA VAL A 308 -18.79 -13.57 22.04
C VAL A 308 -20.33 -13.56 21.95
N ARG A 309 -21.02 -14.21 22.90
CA ARG A 309 -22.49 -14.27 22.95
C ARG A 309 -23.12 -13.05 23.61
N THR A 310 -22.60 -12.64 24.76
CA THR A 310 -23.22 -11.64 25.65
C THR A 310 -22.47 -10.31 25.69
N GLY A 311 -21.37 -10.19 24.95
CA GLY A 311 -20.55 -8.98 24.87
C GLY A 311 -19.79 -8.64 26.16
N MET A 312 -20.04 -9.40 27.23
CA MET A 312 -19.53 -9.19 28.58
C MET A 312 -19.38 -10.53 29.29
N LEU A 313 -18.52 -10.59 30.29
CA LEU A 313 -18.50 -11.69 31.26
C LEU A 313 -19.58 -11.43 32.32
N GLY A 314 -20.53 -12.34 32.49
CA GLY A 314 -21.53 -12.25 33.55
C GLY A 314 -20.94 -12.57 34.92
N GLY A 315 -21.00 -11.62 35.87
CA GLY A 315 -20.67 -11.84 37.29
C GLY A 315 -19.65 -10.86 37.89
N LYS A 316 -19.42 -10.96 39.21
CA LYS A 316 -18.60 -10.07 40.07
C LYS A 316 -17.11 -9.90 39.70
N LYS A 317 -16.66 -10.45 38.58
CA LYS A 317 -15.29 -10.27 38.09
C LYS A 317 -15.36 -9.54 36.75
N GLU A 318 -15.30 -8.21 36.80
CA GLU A 318 -14.73 -7.44 35.69
C GLU A 318 -13.26 -7.85 35.58
N LEU A 319 -13.00 -8.94 34.84
CA LEU A 319 -11.67 -9.25 34.40
C LEU A 319 -11.30 -8.16 33.40
N ASP A 320 -10.28 -7.34 33.71
CA ASP A 320 -9.66 -6.45 32.73
C ASP A 320 -8.86 -7.28 31.72
N TRP A 321 -9.58 -8.08 30.92
CA TRP A 321 -9.02 -8.95 29.91
C TRP A 321 -8.40 -8.16 28.76
N HIS A 322 -8.81 -6.91 28.58
CA HIS A 322 -8.18 -5.95 27.68
C HIS A 322 -6.78 -5.53 28.15
N GLY A 323 -6.51 -5.52 29.46
CA GLY A 323 -5.18 -5.28 30.03
C GLY A 323 -4.24 -6.49 30.01
N CYS A 324 -4.76 -7.70 29.80
CA CYS A 324 -3.95 -8.92 29.79
C CYS A 324 -3.61 -9.39 28.36
N LEU A 325 -2.33 -9.30 27.97
CA LEU A 325 -1.85 -9.75 26.65
C LEU A 325 -2.27 -11.19 26.32
N ARG A 326 -2.20 -12.10 27.30
CA ARG A 326 -2.59 -13.50 27.09
C ARG A 326 -4.09 -13.63 26.82
N CYS A 327 -4.93 -12.91 27.56
CA CYS A 327 -6.37 -12.91 27.35
C CYS A 327 -6.74 -12.28 26.00
N HIS A 328 -6.10 -11.16 25.63
CA HIS A 328 -6.30 -10.51 24.33
C HIS A 328 -5.94 -11.43 23.17
N VAL A 329 -4.77 -12.08 23.20
CA VAL A 329 -4.34 -13.02 22.14
C VAL A 329 -5.29 -14.19 22.02
N LEU A 330 -5.66 -14.83 23.13
CA LEU A 330 -6.58 -15.97 23.13
C LEU A 330 -7.98 -15.58 22.63
N PHE A 331 -8.46 -14.41 23.06
CA PHE A 331 -9.75 -13.88 22.64
C PHE A 331 -9.78 -13.67 21.13
N ILE A 332 -8.85 -12.90 20.55
CA ILE A 332 -8.81 -12.61 19.11
C ILE A 332 -8.71 -13.91 18.30
N ARG A 333 -7.83 -14.83 18.70
CA ARG A 333 -7.57 -16.09 17.98
C ARG A 333 -8.78 -17.02 17.97
N ARG A 334 -9.54 -17.07 19.06
CA ARG A 334 -10.69 -17.97 19.22
C ARG A 334 -12.03 -17.31 18.86
N GLN A 335 -12.09 -15.98 18.83
CA GLN A 335 -13.30 -15.23 18.49
C GLN A 335 -13.87 -15.67 17.14
N GLU A 336 -13.03 -15.83 16.12
CA GLU A 336 -13.49 -16.28 14.79
C GLU A 336 -14.12 -17.68 14.81
N GLU A 337 -13.58 -18.59 15.61
CA GLU A 337 -14.13 -19.94 15.77
C GLU A 337 -15.51 -19.88 16.42
N TYR A 338 -15.64 -19.08 17.48
CA TYR A 338 -16.93 -18.90 18.16
C TYR A 338 -17.94 -18.17 17.30
N LEU A 339 -17.52 -17.28 16.39
CA LEU A 339 -18.41 -16.61 15.44
C LEU A 339 -18.99 -17.57 14.38
N LYS A 340 -18.29 -18.67 14.04
CA LYS A 340 -18.72 -19.68 13.05
C LYS A 340 -19.82 -20.62 13.55
N VAL A 341 -20.01 -20.74 14.86
CA VAL A 341 -21.09 -21.56 15.45
C VAL A 341 -22.46 -21.05 14.97
N PRO A 342 -23.50 -21.90 14.80
CA PRO A 342 -24.83 -21.42 14.47
C PRO A 342 -25.33 -20.38 15.48
N SER A 343 -25.99 -19.34 14.97
CA SER A 343 -26.57 -18.28 15.80
C SER A 343 -27.71 -18.81 16.67
N GLY A 344 -27.86 -18.24 17.87
CA GLY A 344 -29.05 -18.47 18.70
C GLY A 344 -30.29 -17.84 18.06
N PRO A 345 -31.51 -18.26 18.45
CA PRO A 345 -32.76 -17.75 17.89
C PRO A 345 -32.98 -16.24 18.09
N GLU A 346 -32.32 -15.64 19.08
CA GLU A 346 -32.34 -14.20 19.39
C GLU A 346 -31.39 -13.34 18.52
N CYS A 347 -30.49 -13.98 17.77
CA CYS A 347 -29.51 -13.31 16.92
C CYS A 347 -30.07 -12.99 15.53
N PHE A 348 -29.49 -11.98 14.85
CA PHE A 348 -29.91 -11.61 13.50
C PHE A 348 -29.73 -12.73 12.49
N THR A 349 -30.78 -12.97 11.70
CA THR A 349 -30.70 -13.77 10.48
C THR A 349 -30.15 -12.92 9.32
N GLN A 350 -29.75 -13.57 8.23
CA GLN A 350 -29.37 -12.87 6.99
C GLN A 350 -30.50 -11.99 6.44
N ALA A 351 -31.75 -12.41 6.58
CA ALA A 351 -32.91 -11.63 6.15
C ALA A 351 -33.08 -10.35 6.99
N ASP A 352 -32.88 -10.47 8.31
CA ASP A 352 -32.95 -9.32 9.23
C ASP A 352 -31.87 -8.28 8.90
N LEU A 353 -30.63 -8.74 8.70
CA LEU A 353 -29.53 -7.87 8.29
C LEU A 353 -29.80 -7.20 6.93
N HIS A 354 -30.36 -7.94 5.98
CA HIS A 354 -30.75 -7.38 4.68
C HIS A 354 -31.79 -6.27 4.82
N GLY A 355 -32.81 -6.49 5.65
CA GLY A 355 -33.82 -5.49 5.98
C GLY A 355 -33.20 -4.24 6.61
N ILE A 356 -32.45 -4.40 7.70
CA ILE A 356 -31.79 -3.32 8.44
C ILE A 356 -30.95 -2.43 7.52
N HIS A 357 -30.10 -3.02 6.68
CA HIS A 357 -29.20 -2.24 5.82
C HIS A 357 -29.91 -1.61 4.63
N THR A 358 -31.07 -2.16 4.22
CA THR A 358 -31.88 -1.60 3.12
C THR A 358 -32.78 -0.46 3.60
N THR A 359 -33.37 -0.57 4.79
CA THR A 359 -34.26 0.45 5.36
C THR A 359 -33.52 1.51 6.17
N GLY A 360 -32.31 1.19 6.64
CA GLY A 360 -31.55 2.05 7.56
C GLY A 360 -32.08 2.03 9.00
N GLU A 361 -33.08 1.19 9.29
CA GLU A 361 -33.75 1.14 10.58
C GLU A 361 -33.43 -0.16 11.33
N ILE A 362 -32.91 -0.01 12.55
CA ILE A 362 -32.79 -1.13 13.49
C ILE A 362 -33.99 -1.06 14.44
N PRO A 363 -34.87 -2.10 14.46
CA PRO A 363 -35.96 -2.21 15.41
C PRO A 363 -35.48 -2.00 16.85
N GLU A 364 -36.30 -1.34 17.67
CA GLU A 364 -35.89 -0.90 19.01
C GLU A 364 -35.48 -2.07 19.92
N ASP A 365 -36.25 -3.16 19.90
CA ASP A 365 -35.97 -4.41 20.63
C ASP A 365 -34.63 -5.05 20.22
N TRP A 366 -34.17 -4.77 19.00
CA TRP A 366 -32.95 -5.32 18.44
C TRP A 366 -31.72 -4.44 18.69
N ARG A 367 -31.90 -3.14 18.99
CA ARG A 367 -30.78 -2.25 19.33
C ARG A 367 -30.13 -2.67 20.66
N ALA A 368 -30.95 -3.03 21.64
CA ALA A 368 -30.47 -3.51 22.93
C ALA A 368 -29.66 -4.81 22.76
N HIS A 369 -30.18 -5.75 21.96
CA HIS A 369 -29.46 -6.99 21.65
C HIS A 369 -28.17 -6.71 20.86
N LEU A 370 -28.19 -5.89 19.82
CA LEU A 370 -26.99 -5.53 19.05
C LEU A 370 -25.92 -4.86 19.92
N ALA A 371 -26.30 -4.01 20.87
CA ALA A 371 -25.35 -3.37 21.79
C ALA A 371 -24.64 -4.38 22.70
N GLN A 372 -25.28 -5.52 22.99
CA GLN A 372 -24.79 -6.52 23.93
C GLN A 372 -24.26 -7.79 23.25
N CYS A 373 -24.64 -8.11 22.02
CA CYS A 373 -24.22 -9.34 21.35
C CYS A 373 -23.09 -9.09 20.36
N LEU A 374 -21.86 -9.45 20.73
CA LEU A 374 -20.67 -9.25 19.89
C LEU A 374 -20.77 -10.00 18.55
N ARG A 375 -21.38 -11.19 18.53
CA ARG A 375 -21.72 -11.90 17.29
C ARG A 375 -22.58 -11.04 16.36
N CYS A 376 -23.66 -10.48 16.86
CA CYS A 376 -24.56 -9.64 16.08
C CYS A 376 -23.89 -8.35 15.62
N GLN A 377 -22.99 -7.78 16.43
CA GLN A 377 -22.15 -6.65 16.01
C GLN A 377 -21.26 -7.00 14.83
N TYR A 378 -20.59 -8.15 14.89
CA TYR A 378 -19.70 -8.60 13.81
C TYR A 378 -20.48 -8.97 12.55
N ALA A 379 -21.55 -9.74 12.69
CA ALA A 379 -22.42 -10.15 11.58
C ALA A 379 -23.05 -8.92 10.90
N SER A 380 -23.54 -7.95 11.69
CA SER A 380 -24.09 -6.70 11.17
C SER A 380 -23.03 -5.88 10.44
N ARG A 381 -21.83 -5.70 11.02
CA ARG A 381 -20.72 -4.98 10.37
C ARG A 381 -20.32 -5.63 9.04
N ARG A 382 -20.12 -6.95 9.03
CA ARG A 382 -19.72 -7.69 7.82
C ARG A 382 -20.80 -7.62 6.73
N HIS A 383 -22.07 -7.82 7.09
CA HIS A 383 -23.15 -7.69 6.13
C HIS A 383 -23.29 -6.25 5.62
N ARG A 384 -23.08 -5.24 6.48
CA ARG A 384 -23.06 -3.83 6.08
C ARG A 384 -21.98 -3.57 5.04
N ASP A 385 -20.76 -4.05 5.27
CA ASP A 385 -19.63 -3.86 4.35
C ASP A 385 -19.92 -4.52 2.99
N MET A 386 -20.46 -5.75 2.99
CA MET A 386 -20.90 -6.44 1.78
C MET A 386 -22.04 -5.70 1.06
N TRP A 387 -23.00 -5.15 1.80
CA TRP A 387 -24.09 -4.36 1.24
C TRP A 387 -23.56 -3.07 0.62
N LEU A 388 -22.67 -2.35 1.33
CA LEU A 388 -22.01 -1.14 0.84
C LEU A 388 -21.19 -1.42 -0.42
N ASP A 389 -20.46 -2.54 -0.48
CA ASP A 389 -19.72 -2.96 -1.70
C ASP A 389 -20.66 -3.17 -2.89
N ARG A 390 -21.90 -3.62 -2.64
CA ARG A 390 -22.91 -3.83 -3.68
C ARG A 390 -23.57 -2.53 -4.14
N VAL A 391 -23.96 -1.64 -3.22
CA VAL A 391 -24.77 -0.44 -3.54
C VAL A 391 -23.93 0.81 -3.80
N ALA A 392 -22.73 0.89 -3.23
CA ALA A 392 -21.78 1.98 -3.38
C ALA A 392 -20.36 1.40 -3.54
N PRO A 393 -20.11 0.67 -4.64
CA PRO A 393 -18.80 0.07 -4.90
C PRO A 393 -17.73 1.14 -4.90
N GLN A 394 -16.63 0.87 -4.21
CA GLN A 394 -15.49 1.77 -4.21
C GLN A 394 -14.58 1.37 -5.39
N PRO A 395 -14.26 2.29 -6.31
CA PRO A 395 -13.31 1.99 -7.37
C PRO A 395 -11.92 1.73 -6.76
N ASP A 396 -11.07 1.06 -7.53
CA ASP A 396 -9.68 0.87 -7.16
C ASP A 396 -8.99 2.22 -6.92
N ILE A 397 -7.99 2.23 -6.04
CA ILE A 397 -7.16 3.42 -5.81
C ILE A 397 -6.50 3.79 -7.14
N PRO A 398 -6.65 5.05 -7.61
CA PRO A 398 -6.05 5.51 -8.86
C PRO A 398 -4.54 5.27 -8.88
N ARG A 399 -4.04 4.74 -10.00
CA ARG A 399 -2.60 4.41 -10.15
C ARG A 399 -1.97 5.29 -11.22
N PHE A 400 -1.04 6.15 -10.81
CA PHE A 400 -0.28 6.95 -11.77
C PHE A 400 0.70 6.09 -12.57
N ARG A 401 0.55 6.10 -13.90
CA ARG A 401 1.30 5.23 -14.82
C ARG A 401 2.76 5.72 -15.01
N LEU A 402 3.03 7.02 -14.95
CA LEU A 402 4.38 7.62 -15.14
C LEU A 402 4.91 8.34 -13.88
N LYS A 403 5.15 7.61 -12.79
CA LYS A 403 5.48 8.14 -11.45
C LYS A 403 6.58 9.23 -11.45
N ASN A 404 7.62 9.07 -12.26
CA ASN A 404 8.74 10.00 -12.32
C ASN A 404 8.36 11.32 -13.03
N ILE A 405 7.47 11.29 -14.01
CA ILE A 405 6.89 12.51 -14.62
C ILE A 405 6.11 13.30 -13.57
N ARG A 406 5.27 12.63 -12.78
CA ARG A 406 4.47 13.29 -11.73
C ARG A 406 5.34 14.09 -10.76
N LYS A 407 6.47 13.52 -10.33
CA LYS A 407 7.41 14.18 -9.43
C LYS A 407 8.05 15.42 -10.04
N ASN A 408 8.30 15.40 -11.35
CA ASN A 408 8.96 16.50 -12.05
C ASN A 408 7.98 17.62 -12.43
N LEU A 409 6.76 17.29 -12.86
CA LEU A 409 5.73 18.28 -13.21
C LEU A 409 5.16 19.01 -11.98
N LYS A 410 5.04 18.34 -10.82
CA LYS A 410 4.60 18.98 -9.56
C LYS A 410 5.61 19.98 -8.98
N LYS A 411 6.85 20.04 -9.47
CA LYS A 411 7.86 21.02 -9.03
C LYS A 411 7.79 22.33 -9.82
N THR A 412 7.07 22.34 -10.93
CA THR A 412 6.98 23.47 -11.87
C THR A 412 5.68 24.25 -11.75
N GLN A 413 4.77 23.79 -10.89
CA GLN A 413 3.56 24.47 -10.43
C GLN A 413 3.76 24.86 -8.97
#